data_AF-A0A7S1D1Z9-F1
#
_entry.id   AF-A0A7S1D1Z9-F1
#
_cell.length_a   1.000
_cell.length_b   1.000
_cell.length_c   1.000
_cell.angle_alpha   90.00
_cell.angle_beta   90.00
_cell.angle_gamma   90.00
#
_symmetry.space_group_name_H-M   'P 1'
#
loop_
_entity.id
_entity.type
_entity.pdbx_description
1 polymer ?
#
loop_
_entity_poly.entity_id
_entity_poly.type
_entity_poly.pdbx_seq_one_letter_code
_entity_poly.pdbx_strand_id
1 'polypeptide(L)'
;PEIPVLLDAKRGDIGSTAAAYADSCLGDLGADAVTLSPLMGWDSVKPFVTEKYAGKAAFLLCKTSNPGSNDLLALDLASNQTVFEKIAQLAGKWSSEHGASLGLVVGATDQKALARVRKAAGSGVWILAPGVGAQGGDLAAAAAAGLNAQGTGLLIPVSRGISRADDPGQAAKELKEMIESSRQSVIAETAEPAATIEDYQTEFLEFSLGQGVLKFGSFVLKSGRTSPYFFNAGLFANGAALFKLGRSYASAIMSSEL
;
A
#
# COMPACT_ATOMS: atom_id res chain seq x y z
N PRO A 1 2.59 -10.12 21.52
CA PRO A 1 2.24 -8.82 20.89
C PRO A 1 0.77 -8.49 21.20
N GLU A 2 0.49 -7.23 21.54
CA GLU A 2 -0.87 -6.74 21.82
C GLU A 2 -1.57 -6.41 20.49
N ILE A 3 -2.87 -6.72 20.36
CA ILE A 3 -3.66 -6.51 19.14
C ILE A 3 -4.12 -5.03 19.12
N PRO A 4 -3.83 -4.24 18.07
CA PRO A 4 -4.22 -2.84 18.03
C PRO A 4 -5.74 -2.64 18.10
N VAL A 5 -6.18 -1.61 18.83
CA VAL A 5 -7.60 -1.25 18.97
C VAL A 5 -7.93 -0.01 18.15
N LEU A 6 -8.85 -0.16 17.19
CA LEU A 6 -9.39 0.95 16.40
C LEU A 6 -10.80 1.31 16.88
N LEU A 7 -10.95 2.53 17.39
CA LEU A 7 -12.22 3.07 17.85
C LEU A 7 -12.99 3.74 16.69
N ASP A 8 -14.10 3.15 16.29
CA ASP A 8 -14.95 3.73 15.24
C ASP A 8 -15.90 4.81 15.80
N ALA A 9 -15.37 6.01 16.06
CA ALA A 9 -16.08 7.14 16.68
C ALA A 9 -16.52 8.26 15.72
N LYS A 10 -15.96 8.32 14.51
CA LYS A 10 -16.27 9.31 13.45
C LYS A 10 -16.24 10.76 13.94
N ARG A 11 -15.26 11.11 14.79
CA ARG A 11 -15.16 12.46 15.39
C ARG A 11 -14.74 13.51 14.35
N GLY A 12 -15.05 14.77 14.63
CA GLY A 12 -14.64 15.91 13.82
C GLY A 12 -15.19 17.18 14.45
N ASP A 13 -14.30 18.06 14.89
CA ASP A 13 -14.64 19.33 15.52
C ASP A 13 -13.44 20.29 15.42
N ILE A 14 -13.60 21.54 15.84
CA ILE A 14 -12.52 22.54 15.83
C ILE A 14 -11.68 22.50 17.11
N GLY A 15 -10.38 22.82 16.96
CA GLY A 15 -9.51 23.28 18.03
C GLY A 15 -9.56 22.47 19.34
N SER A 16 -9.94 23.12 20.43
CA SER A 16 -9.97 22.52 21.77
C SER A 16 -10.97 21.37 21.90
N THR A 17 -12.08 21.39 21.16
CA THR A 17 -13.05 20.29 21.18
C THR A 17 -12.48 19.03 20.56
N ALA A 18 -11.75 19.17 19.44
CA ALA A 18 -11.03 18.04 18.83
C ALA A 18 -9.97 17.47 19.77
N ALA A 19 -9.24 18.32 20.50
CA ALA A 19 -8.28 17.88 21.51
C ALA A 19 -8.95 17.10 22.66
N ALA A 20 -10.09 17.57 23.16
CA ALA A 20 -10.85 16.84 24.18
C ALA A 20 -11.35 15.46 23.68
N TYR A 21 -11.77 15.37 22.40
CA TYR A 21 -12.09 14.08 21.80
C TYR A 21 -10.87 13.17 21.66
N ALA A 22 -9.71 13.70 21.29
CA ALA A 22 -8.47 12.94 21.23
C ALA A 22 -8.09 12.39 22.61
N ASP A 23 -8.21 13.22 23.65
CA ASP A 23 -7.96 12.83 25.04
C ASP A 23 -8.86 11.68 25.48
N SER A 24 -10.17 11.80 25.23
CA SER A 24 -11.11 10.73 25.55
C SER A 24 -10.85 9.44 24.77
N CYS A 25 -10.56 9.53 23.47
CA CYS A 25 -10.43 8.35 22.61
C CYS A 25 -9.09 7.63 22.78
N LEU A 26 -7.98 8.38 22.81
CA LEU A 26 -6.62 7.84 22.74
C LEU A 26 -5.90 7.87 24.09
N GLY A 27 -6.34 8.73 25.01
CA GLY A 27 -5.88 8.77 26.40
C GLY A 27 -6.72 7.86 27.28
N ASP A 28 -7.96 8.26 27.59
CA ASP A 28 -8.80 7.60 28.60
C ASP A 28 -9.21 6.18 28.20
N LEU A 29 -9.66 6.00 26.95
CA LEU A 29 -10.02 4.69 26.41
C LEU A 29 -8.81 3.89 25.91
N GLY A 30 -7.65 4.54 25.74
CA GLY A 30 -6.41 3.88 25.33
C GLY A 30 -6.40 3.32 23.90
N ALA A 31 -7.30 3.75 23.00
CA ALA A 31 -7.32 3.25 21.63
C ALA A 31 -6.02 3.57 20.87
N ASP A 32 -5.67 2.75 19.89
CA ASP A 32 -4.49 2.93 19.02
C ASP A 32 -4.81 3.72 17.77
N ALA A 33 -6.06 3.64 17.32
CA ALA A 33 -6.55 4.39 16.20
C ALA A 33 -8.00 4.85 16.39
N VAL A 34 -8.40 5.90 15.67
CA VAL A 34 -9.78 6.42 15.69
C VAL A 34 -10.27 6.79 14.29
N THR A 35 -11.57 6.61 13.99
CA THR A 35 -12.16 7.13 12.75
C THR A 35 -12.55 8.60 12.89
N LEU A 36 -12.27 9.40 11.87
CA LEU A 36 -12.52 10.85 11.86
C LEU A 36 -13.22 11.31 10.57
N SER A 37 -14.02 12.37 10.67
CA SER A 37 -14.54 13.11 9.53
C SER A 37 -13.46 14.09 9.01
N PRO A 38 -13.14 14.10 7.70
CA PRO A 38 -12.12 14.99 7.14
C PRO A 38 -12.65 16.39 6.79
N LEU A 39 -13.96 16.63 6.92
CA LEU A 39 -14.63 17.81 6.34
C LEU A 39 -14.13 19.15 6.91
N MET A 40 -13.61 19.15 8.13
CA MET A 40 -13.16 20.36 8.83
C MET A 40 -11.67 20.65 8.65
N GLY A 41 -10.97 19.87 7.82
CA GLY A 41 -9.56 20.13 7.48
C GLY A 41 -8.55 19.59 8.50
N TRP A 42 -7.28 19.88 8.24
CA TRP A 42 -6.14 19.31 8.96
C TRP A 42 -6.14 19.67 10.45
N ASP A 43 -6.51 20.89 10.81
CA ASP A 43 -6.56 21.37 12.18
C ASP A 43 -7.54 20.59 13.07
N SER A 44 -8.58 20.00 12.49
CA SER A 44 -9.48 19.07 13.19
C SER A 44 -8.91 17.65 13.37
N VAL A 45 -7.97 17.25 12.51
CA VAL A 45 -7.34 15.90 12.51
C VAL A 45 -6.06 15.87 13.34
N LYS A 46 -5.27 16.95 13.26
CA LYS A 46 -3.95 17.10 13.90
C LYS A 46 -3.91 16.63 15.36
N PRO A 47 -4.90 16.95 16.24
CA PRO A 47 -4.84 16.56 17.64
C PRO A 47 -4.78 15.05 17.89
N PHE A 48 -5.24 14.22 16.94
CA PHE A 48 -5.33 12.77 17.12
C PHE A 48 -4.06 12.01 16.71
N VAL A 49 -3.14 12.65 15.98
CA VAL A 49 -2.02 11.95 15.31
C VAL A 49 -0.68 12.67 15.44
N THR A 50 -0.63 13.78 16.16
CA THR A 50 0.59 14.57 16.38
C THR A 50 0.78 14.90 17.85
N GLU A 51 1.94 15.47 18.19
CA GLU A 51 2.25 15.95 19.55
C GLU A 51 2.02 14.85 20.60
N LYS A 52 1.03 15.04 21.50
CA LYS A 52 0.68 14.08 22.57
C LYS A 52 0.35 12.68 22.04
N TYR A 53 -0.21 12.60 20.83
CA TYR A 53 -0.65 11.35 20.22
C TYR A 53 0.17 10.99 18.98
N ALA A 54 1.41 11.48 18.89
CA ALA A 54 2.36 11.00 17.90
C ALA A 54 2.53 9.48 18.02
N GLY A 55 2.37 8.76 16.90
CA GLY A 55 2.40 7.29 16.84
C GLY A 55 1.03 6.61 16.97
N LYS A 56 -0.04 7.35 17.32
CA LYS A 56 -1.42 6.89 17.14
C LYS A 56 -1.87 7.13 15.69
N ALA A 57 -2.90 6.41 15.25
CA ALA A 57 -3.40 6.50 13.89
C ALA A 57 -4.82 7.08 13.80
N ALA A 58 -5.18 7.65 12.65
CA ALA A 58 -6.53 8.07 12.38
C ALA A 58 -6.99 7.60 10.99
N PHE A 59 -8.23 7.14 10.88
CA PHE A 59 -8.83 6.70 9.62
C PHE A 59 -9.89 7.71 9.17
N LEU A 60 -9.62 8.43 8.08
CA LEU A 60 -10.51 9.47 7.58
C LEU A 60 -11.64 8.87 6.74
N LEU A 61 -12.88 9.29 6.99
CA LEU A 61 -14.03 8.90 6.16
C LEU A 61 -13.85 9.40 4.72
N CYS A 62 -13.67 8.46 3.78
CA CYS A 62 -13.29 8.79 2.40
C CYS A 62 -14.41 8.52 1.41
N LYS A 63 -14.83 7.26 1.26
CA LYS A 63 -16.00 6.85 0.47
C LYS A 63 -16.73 5.74 1.21
N THR A 64 -17.74 6.09 2.00
CA THR A 64 -18.42 5.14 2.89
C THR A 64 -19.31 4.15 2.14
N SER A 65 -19.69 3.03 2.78
CA SER A 65 -20.41 1.92 2.12
C SER A 65 -21.91 2.17 1.89
N ASN A 66 -22.49 3.21 2.49
CA ASN A 66 -23.92 3.53 2.35
C ASN A 66 -24.24 4.17 0.99
N PRO A 67 -25.45 3.96 0.42
CA PRO A 67 -25.83 4.54 -0.87
C PRO A 67 -25.69 6.06 -0.95
N GLY A 68 -26.11 6.78 0.10
CA GLY A 68 -25.99 8.25 0.19
C GLY A 68 -24.56 8.79 0.27
N SER A 69 -23.54 7.92 0.28
CA SER A 69 -22.15 8.37 0.12
C SER A 69 -21.94 9.10 -1.21
N ASN A 70 -22.72 8.77 -2.24
CA ASN A 70 -22.62 9.38 -3.56
C ASN A 70 -23.15 10.83 -3.60
N ASP A 71 -24.00 11.23 -2.65
CA ASP A 71 -24.63 12.55 -2.64
C ASP A 71 -23.61 13.69 -2.50
N LEU A 72 -22.50 13.43 -1.80
CA LEU A 72 -21.43 14.39 -1.57
C LEU A 72 -20.07 13.87 -2.02
N LEU A 73 -19.71 12.64 -1.65
CA LEU A 73 -18.34 12.15 -1.79
C LEU A 73 -17.99 11.82 -3.24
N ALA A 74 -18.98 11.50 -4.07
CA ALA A 74 -18.81 11.20 -5.49
C ALA A 74 -19.00 12.41 -6.41
N LEU A 75 -19.23 13.61 -5.87
CA LEU A 75 -19.31 14.83 -6.68
C LEU A 75 -17.97 15.14 -7.35
N ASP A 76 -18.02 15.56 -8.60
CA ASP A 76 -16.85 16.00 -9.35
C ASP A 76 -16.42 17.41 -8.94
N LEU A 77 -15.13 17.56 -8.70
CA LEU A 77 -14.46 18.84 -8.53
C LEU A 77 -14.01 19.37 -9.89
N ALA A 78 -13.77 20.68 -9.97
CA ALA A 78 -13.26 21.33 -11.18
C ALA A 78 -11.93 20.75 -11.71
N SER A 79 -11.20 20.03 -10.86
CA SER A 79 -9.96 19.32 -11.21
C SER A 79 -10.18 17.93 -11.85
N ASN A 80 -11.41 17.59 -12.26
CA ASN A 80 -11.80 16.26 -12.78
C ASN A 80 -11.47 15.12 -11.79
N GLN A 81 -11.60 15.40 -10.50
CA GLN A 81 -11.45 14.44 -9.42
C GLN A 81 -12.71 14.48 -8.56
N THR A 82 -13.06 13.37 -7.96
CA THR A 82 -14.17 13.32 -7.01
C THR A 82 -13.75 13.87 -5.64
N VAL A 83 -14.72 14.27 -4.82
CA VAL A 83 -14.47 14.67 -3.42
C VAL A 83 -13.73 13.58 -2.64
N PHE A 84 -14.08 12.30 -2.81
CA PHE A 84 -13.38 11.21 -2.12
C PHE A 84 -11.93 11.03 -2.58
N GLU A 85 -11.62 11.23 -3.86
CA GLU A 85 -10.22 11.21 -4.34
C GLU A 85 -9.42 12.36 -3.74
N LYS A 86 -10.05 13.52 -3.56
CA LYS A 86 -9.40 14.65 -2.90
C LYS A 86 -9.08 14.35 -1.44
N ILE A 87 -10.00 13.72 -0.71
CA ILE A 87 -9.77 13.26 0.67
C ILE A 87 -8.61 12.25 0.71
N ALA A 88 -8.59 11.29 -0.21
CA ALA A 88 -7.53 10.30 -0.31
C ALA A 88 -6.15 10.96 -0.51
N GLN A 89 -6.05 11.94 -1.41
CA GLN A 89 -4.82 12.71 -1.62
C GLN A 89 -4.40 13.50 -0.37
N LEU A 90 -5.36 14.12 0.33
CA LEU A 90 -5.08 14.87 1.56
C LEU A 90 -4.51 13.96 2.65
N ALA A 91 -5.03 12.74 2.81
CA ALA A 91 -4.49 11.78 3.77
C ALA A 91 -3.04 11.39 3.46
N GLY A 92 -2.72 11.11 2.19
CA GLY A 92 -1.34 10.84 1.77
C GLY A 92 -0.42 12.04 1.98
N LYS A 93 -0.89 13.24 1.61
CA LYS A 93 -0.17 14.50 1.80
C LYS A 93 0.13 14.77 3.26
N TRP A 94 -0.88 14.77 4.13
CA TRP A 94 -0.71 15.05 5.57
C TRP A 94 0.15 14.00 6.27
N SER A 95 0.04 12.72 5.88
CA SER A 95 0.93 11.67 6.39
C SER A 95 2.40 11.99 6.08
N SER A 96 2.69 12.39 4.84
CA SER A 96 4.04 12.73 4.39
C SER A 96 4.57 14.02 5.03
N GLU A 97 3.77 15.09 5.04
CA GLU A 97 4.19 16.42 5.51
C GLU A 97 4.36 16.50 7.04
N HIS A 98 3.58 15.71 7.78
CA HIS A 98 3.52 15.80 9.24
C HIS A 98 4.02 14.54 9.96
N GLY A 99 4.43 13.50 9.23
CA GLY A 99 4.79 12.20 9.82
C GLY A 99 3.60 11.53 10.52
N ALA A 100 2.38 11.88 10.15
CA ALA A 100 1.16 11.38 10.76
C ALA A 100 0.78 10.00 10.21
N SER A 101 0.21 9.13 11.06
CA SER A 101 -0.30 7.83 10.64
C SER A 101 -1.77 7.94 10.21
N LEU A 102 -2.03 8.35 8.96
CA LEU A 102 -3.39 8.44 8.44
C LEU A 102 -3.74 7.23 7.56
N GLY A 103 -4.94 6.71 7.78
CA GLY A 103 -5.63 5.76 6.93
C GLY A 103 -6.93 6.34 6.38
N LEU A 104 -7.63 5.54 5.58
CA LEU A 104 -8.88 5.94 4.93
C LEU A 104 -9.97 4.89 5.18
N VAL A 105 -11.21 5.33 5.38
CA VAL A 105 -12.38 4.43 5.43
C VAL A 105 -13.04 4.42 4.06
N VAL A 106 -13.07 3.26 3.42
CA VAL A 106 -13.61 3.06 2.06
C VAL A 106 -14.51 1.83 2.04
N GLY A 107 -15.77 1.97 1.64
CA GLY A 107 -16.70 0.85 1.58
C GLY A 107 -16.23 -0.24 0.62
N ALA A 108 -16.20 -1.49 1.08
CA ALA A 108 -15.84 -2.65 0.26
C ALA A 108 -16.88 -2.99 -0.83
N THR A 109 -18.04 -2.33 -0.80
CA THR A 109 -19.14 -2.52 -1.77
C THR A 109 -18.91 -1.83 -3.11
N ASP A 110 -17.96 -0.88 -3.20
CA ASP A 110 -17.65 -0.11 -4.42
C ASP A 110 -16.18 -0.29 -4.80
N GLN A 111 -15.88 -1.35 -5.57
CA GLN A 111 -14.49 -1.69 -5.92
C GLN A 111 -13.83 -0.61 -6.81
N LYS A 112 -14.62 0.09 -7.63
CA LYS A 112 -14.12 1.17 -8.48
C LYS A 112 -13.64 2.35 -7.64
N ALA A 113 -14.43 2.76 -6.65
CA ALA A 113 -14.00 3.81 -5.73
C ALA A 113 -12.78 3.35 -4.91
N LEU A 114 -12.75 2.08 -4.49
CA LEU A 114 -11.66 1.54 -3.69
C LEU A 114 -10.32 1.56 -4.46
N ALA A 115 -10.31 1.16 -5.73
CA ALA A 115 -9.14 1.27 -6.60
C ALA A 115 -8.71 2.73 -6.86
N ARG A 116 -9.67 3.63 -7.07
CA ARG A 116 -9.40 5.08 -7.23
C ARG A 116 -8.78 5.68 -5.97
N VAL A 117 -9.28 5.32 -4.79
CA VAL A 117 -8.72 5.76 -3.50
C VAL A 117 -7.31 5.21 -3.30
N ARG A 118 -7.08 3.92 -3.54
CA ARG A 118 -5.74 3.30 -3.45
C ARG A 118 -4.74 4.05 -4.33
N LYS A 119 -5.12 4.38 -5.57
CA LYS A 119 -4.28 5.16 -6.49
C LYS A 119 -4.03 6.58 -5.99
N ALA A 120 -5.07 7.26 -5.48
CA ALA A 120 -5.01 8.66 -5.07
C ALA A 120 -4.26 8.89 -3.75
N ALA A 121 -4.33 7.96 -2.80
CA ALA A 121 -3.70 8.06 -1.48
C ALA A 121 -2.22 7.67 -1.46
N GLY A 122 -1.78 6.87 -2.44
CA GLY A 122 -0.46 6.24 -2.46
C GLY A 122 -0.44 4.86 -1.79
N SER A 123 0.63 4.10 -2.04
CA SER A 123 0.78 2.70 -1.62
C SER A 123 0.98 2.51 -0.11
N GLY A 124 1.42 3.56 0.59
CA GLY A 124 1.70 3.52 2.05
C GLY A 124 0.49 3.78 2.95
N VAL A 125 -0.63 4.30 2.43
CA VAL A 125 -1.82 4.63 3.22
C VAL A 125 -2.65 3.37 3.48
N TRP A 126 -3.02 3.11 4.73
CA TRP A 126 -3.89 1.97 5.07
C TRP A 126 -5.36 2.29 4.79
N ILE A 127 -6.11 1.31 4.27
CA ILE A 127 -7.55 1.43 4.00
C ILE A 127 -8.31 0.49 4.96
N LEU A 128 -9.23 1.06 5.74
CA LEU A 128 -10.25 0.31 6.47
C LEU A 128 -11.47 0.12 5.56
N ALA A 129 -11.77 -1.14 5.22
CA ALA A 129 -12.74 -1.51 4.19
C ALA A 129 -13.98 -2.23 4.75
N PRO A 130 -14.89 -1.52 5.44
CA PRO A 130 -16.12 -2.13 5.92
C PRO A 130 -17.07 -2.49 4.77
N GLY A 131 -17.86 -3.55 4.96
CA GLY A 131 -18.94 -3.93 4.04
C GLY A 131 -18.78 -5.29 3.36
N VAL A 132 -17.67 -6.00 3.60
CA VAL A 132 -17.52 -7.40 3.17
C VAL A 132 -18.52 -8.30 3.90
N GLY A 133 -19.14 -9.24 3.17
CA GLY A 133 -20.11 -10.19 3.72
C GLY A 133 -21.49 -9.58 3.91
N ALA A 134 -21.84 -9.14 5.13
CA ALA A 134 -23.20 -8.76 5.52
C ALA A 134 -23.81 -7.56 4.74
N GLN A 135 -22.99 -6.78 4.03
CA GLN A 135 -23.44 -5.68 3.16
C GLN A 135 -23.23 -6.00 1.68
N GLY A 136 -22.90 -7.25 1.33
CA GLY A 136 -22.76 -7.73 -0.05
C GLY A 136 -21.42 -7.44 -0.71
N GLY A 137 -20.41 -6.96 0.02
CA GLY A 137 -19.06 -6.78 -0.52
C GLY A 137 -18.38 -8.12 -0.81
N ASP A 138 -17.88 -8.27 -2.04
CA ASP A 138 -17.03 -9.39 -2.47
C ASP A 138 -15.61 -9.19 -1.92
N LEU A 139 -15.16 -10.15 -1.10
CA LEU A 139 -13.84 -10.13 -0.47
C LEU A 139 -12.70 -10.11 -1.49
N ALA A 140 -12.76 -10.97 -2.51
CA ALA A 140 -11.68 -11.11 -3.49
C ALA A 140 -11.57 -9.84 -4.34
N ALA A 141 -12.71 -9.31 -4.78
CA ALA A 141 -12.74 -8.07 -5.54
C ALA A 141 -12.30 -6.85 -4.70
N ALA A 142 -12.69 -6.77 -3.43
CA ALA A 142 -12.23 -5.73 -2.52
C ALA A 142 -10.72 -5.83 -2.23
N ALA A 143 -10.18 -7.04 -2.08
CA ALA A 143 -8.76 -7.28 -1.92
C ALA A 143 -7.97 -6.85 -3.17
N ALA A 144 -8.42 -7.25 -4.37
CA ALA A 144 -7.79 -6.87 -5.63
C ALA A 144 -7.78 -5.35 -5.85
N ALA A 145 -8.87 -4.67 -5.50
CA ALA A 145 -8.95 -3.21 -5.63
C ALA A 145 -8.16 -2.46 -4.53
N GLY A 146 -7.95 -3.08 -3.38
CA GLY A 146 -7.57 -2.41 -2.15
C GLY A 146 -6.18 -2.67 -1.61
N LEU A 147 -5.61 -3.84 -1.89
CA LEU A 147 -4.26 -4.16 -1.47
C LEU A 147 -3.24 -3.35 -2.27
N ASN A 148 -2.10 -3.05 -1.66
CA ASN A 148 -0.93 -2.59 -2.40
C ASN A 148 -0.20 -3.78 -3.05
N ALA A 149 0.83 -3.49 -3.86
CA ALA A 149 1.62 -4.52 -4.56
C ALA A 149 2.33 -5.51 -3.62
N GLN A 150 2.48 -5.18 -2.33
CA GLN A 150 3.02 -6.08 -1.32
C GLN A 150 1.94 -6.98 -0.69
N GLY A 151 0.69 -6.88 -1.16
CA GLY A 151 -0.45 -7.57 -0.56
C GLY A 151 -0.83 -7.04 0.82
N THR A 152 -0.50 -5.80 1.16
CA THR A 152 -0.78 -5.19 2.47
C THR A 152 -1.61 -3.91 2.32
N GLY A 153 -1.81 -3.18 3.43
CA GLY A 153 -2.45 -1.86 3.39
C GLY A 153 -3.97 -1.86 3.39
N LEU A 154 -4.63 -3.01 3.60
CA LEU A 154 -6.08 -3.15 3.67
C LEU A 154 -6.48 -3.86 4.98
N LEU A 155 -7.42 -3.28 5.72
CA LEU A 155 -8.06 -3.86 6.89
C LEU A 155 -9.52 -4.13 6.55
N ILE A 156 -10.00 -5.35 6.75
CA ILE A 156 -11.38 -5.75 6.41
C ILE A 156 -12.13 -6.04 7.71
N PRO A 157 -12.82 -5.04 8.31
CA PRO A 157 -13.52 -5.24 9.57
C PRO A 157 -14.80 -6.06 9.33
N VAL A 158 -14.91 -7.19 10.02
CA VAL A 158 -16.12 -8.03 10.04
C VAL A 158 -16.65 -8.09 11.47
N SER A 159 -17.80 -7.45 11.70
CA SER A 159 -18.45 -7.44 13.02
C SER A 159 -19.51 -8.55 13.12
N ARG A 160 -20.71 -8.31 12.58
CA ARG A 160 -21.86 -9.24 12.68
C ARG A 160 -21.61 -10.64 12.09
N GLY A 161 -20.76 -10.74 11.08
CA GLY A 161 -20.42 -12.04 10.46
C GLY A 161 -19.63 -12.97 11.37
N ILE A 162 -18.93 -12.42 12.37
CA ILE A 162 -18.19 -13.19 13.38
C ILE A 162 -19.01 -13.27 14.68
N SER A 163 -19.51 -12.13 15.17
CA SER A 163 -20.16 -12.05 16.48
C SER A 163 -21.51 -12.77 16.56
N ARG A 164 -22.11 -13.11 15.42
CA ARG A 164 -23.39 -13.85 15.34
C ARG A 164 -23.24 -15.24 14.71
N ALA A 165 -22.02 -15.70 14.46
CA ALA A 165 -21.77 -17.05 13.99
C ALA A 165 -21.97 -18.05 15.14
N ASP A 166 -22.34 -19.29 14.81
CA ASP A 166 -22.47 -20.37 15.80
C ASP A 166 -21.12 -20.66 16.47
N ASP A 167 -20.04 -20.60 15.70
CA ASP A 167 -18.65 -20.64 16.18
C ASP A 167 -17.87 -19.42 15.64
N PRO A 168 -17.72 -18.35 16.46
CA PRO A 168 -16.96 -17.16 16.08
C PRO A 168 -15.48 -17.44 15.80
N GLY A 169 -14.89 -18.43 16.47
CA GLY A 169 -13.48 -18.79 16.29
C GLY A 169 -13.24 -19.42 14.92
N GLN A 170 -14.11 -20.34 14.52
CA GLN A 170 -14.08 -20.96 13.20
C GLN A 170 -14.40 -19.94 12.09
N ALA A 171 -15.41 -19.10 12.27
CA ALA A 171 -15.75 -18.05 11.31
C ALA A 171 -14.58 -17.06 11.08
N ALA A 172 -13.88 -16.67 12.14
CA ALA A 172 -12.69 -15.82 12.03
C ALA A 172 -11.54 -16.52 11.30
N LYS A 173 -11.35 -17.82 11.52
CA LYS A 173 -10.32 -18.62 10.85
C LYS A 173 -10.57 -18.73 9.35
N GLU A 174 -11.80 -19.03 8.94
CA GLU A 174 -12.19 -19.11 7.53
C GLU A 174 -12.01 -17.77 6.81
N LEU A 175 -12.43 -16.66 7.44
CA LEU A 175 -12.20 -15.32 6.91
C LEU A 175 -10.72 -15.02 6.71
N LYS A 176 -9.88 -15.39 7.68
CA LYS A 176 -8.43 -15.24 7.55
C LYS A 176 -7.90 -16.03 6.36
N GLU A 177 -8.28 -17.29 6.20
CA GLU A 177 -7.84 -18.14 5.09
C GLU A 177 -8.26 -17.57 3.72
N MET A 178 -9.48 -17.06 3.60
CA MET A 178 -9.93 -16.41 2.36
C MET A 178 -9.14 -15.12 2.06
N ILE A 179 -8.86 -14.29 3.07
CA ILE A 179 -8.03 -13.07 2.91
C ILE A 179 -6.61 -13.44 2.47
N GLU A 180 -6.01 -14.45 3.08
CA GLU A 180 -4.67 -14.92 2.73
C GLU A 180 -4.62 -15.44 1.29
N SER A 181 -5.62 -16.19 0.84
CA SER A 181 -5.75 -16.63 -0.54
C SER A 181 -5.84 -15.44 -1.51
N SER A 182 -6.72 -14.46 -1.23
CA SER A 182 -6.84 -13.27 -2.09
C SER A 182 -5.54 -12.45 -2.11
N ARG A 183 -4.83 -12.36 -0.98
CA ARG A 183 -3.54 -11.67 -0.90
C ARG A 183 -2.50 -12.32 -1.80
N GLN A 184 -2.41 -13.66 -1.79
CA GLN A 184 -1.46 -14.39 -2.63
C GLN A 184 -1.74 -14.19 -4.12
N SER A 185 -3.01 -14.17 -4.52
CA SER A 185 -3.40 -13.86 -5.90
C SER A 185 -2.94 -12.46 -6.32
N VAL A 186 -3.19 -11.44 -5.49
CA VAL A 186 -2.73 -10.06 -5.80
C VAL A 186 -1.22 -9.97 -5.89
N ILE A 187 -0.48 -10.57 -4.95
CA ILE A 187 0.98 -10.57 -4.99
C ILE A 187 1.48 -11.25 -6.28
N ALA A 188 0.88 -12.36 -6.68
CA ALA A 188 1.25 -13.07 -7.90
C ALA A 188 0.94 -12.26 -9.18
N GLU A 189 -0.18 -11.53 -9.22
CA GLU A 189 -0.56 -10.67 -10.34
C GLU A 189 0.28 -9.38 -10.44
N THR A 190 0.68 -8.83 -9.29
CA THR A 190 1.51 -7.61 -9.23
C THR A 190 3.01 -7.87 -9.20
N ALA A 191 3.42 -9.13 -9.06
CA ALA A 191 4.80 -9.51 -9.30
C ALA A 191 5.10 -9.13 -10.74
N GLU A 192 6.03 -8.19 -10.95
CA GLU A 192 6.53 -7.95 -12.29
C GLU A 192 6.91 -9.32 -12.88
N PRO A 193 6.45 -9.65 -14.09
CA PRO A 193 6.98 -10.83 -14.76
C PRO A 193 8.49 -10.67 -14.70
N ALA A 194 9.18 -11.66 -14.11
CA ALA A 194 10.64 -11.64 -14.05
C ALA A 194 11.11 -11.24 -15.45
N ALA A 195 11.82 -10.11 -15.55
CA ALA A 195 12.21 -9.54 -16.83
C ALA A 195 12.70 -10.70 -17.70
N THR A 196 11.99 -10.99 -18.79
CA THR A 196 12.33 -12.11 -19.66
C THR A 196 13.72 -11.83 -20.19
N ILE A 197 14.70 -12.55 -19.64
CA ILE A 197 16.09 -12.40 -20.03
C ILE A 197 16.15 -12.85 -21.49
N GLU A 198 16.41 -11.91 -22.38
CA GLU A 198 16.55 -12.22 -23.81
C GLU A 198 17.80 -13.08 -24.02
N ASP A 199 17.80 -13.92 -25.07
CA ASP A 199 18.90 -14.87 -25.34
C ASP A 199 20.27 -14.16 -25.34
N TYR A 200 20.35 -12.95 -25.92
CA TYR A 200 21.60 -12.18 -25.97
C TYR A 200 22.10 -11.74 -24.57
N GLN A 201 21.19 -11.52 -23.62
CA GLN A 201 21.51 -11.15 -22.25
C GLN A 201 22.04 -12.37 -21.49
N THR A 202 21.44 -13.54 -21.69
CA THR A 202 21.91 -14.82 -21.14
C THR A 202 23.32 -15.13 -21.65
N GLU A 203 23.53 -15.09 -22.97
CA GLU A 203 24.84 -15.31 -23.58
C GLU A 203 25.92 -14.36 -23.04
N PHE A 204 25.56 -13.09 -22.83
CA PHE A 204 26.47 -12.10 -22.27
C PHE A 204 26.84 -12.39 -20.81
N LEU A 205 25.87 -12.78 -19.98
CA LEU A 205 26.10 -13.12 -18.57
C LEU A 205 26.97 -14.38 -18.45
N GLU A 206 26.68 -15.43 -19.22
CA GLU A 206 27.49 -16.65 -19.26
C GLU A 206 28.92 -16.37 -19.71
N PHE A 207 29.08 -15.58 -20.77
CA PHE A 207 30.40 -15.15 -21.24
C PHE A 207 31.17 -14.37 -20.17
N SER A 208 30.48 -13.44 -19.50
CA SER A 208 31.06 -12.62 -18.44
C SER A 208 31.49 -13.46 -17.23
N LEU A 209 30.70 -14.49 -16.87
CA LEU A 209 31.06 -15.46 -15.83
C LEU A 209 32.28 -16.29 -16.24
N GLY A 210 32.29 -16.81 -17.46
CA GLY A 210 33.38 -17.63 -18.01
C GLY A 210 34.72 -16.88 -18.10
N GLN A 211 34.70 -15.57 -18.37
CA GLN A 211 35.90 -14.72 -18.37
C GLN A 211 36.28 -14.20 -16.97
N GLY A 212 35.48 -14.49 -15.94
CA GLY A 212 35.65 -13.94 -14.60
C GLY A 212 35.44 -12.41 -14.53
N VAL A 213 34.81 -11.83 -15.55
CA VAL A 213 34.36 -10.43 -15.56
C VAL A 213 33.27 -10.26 -14.51
N LEU A 214 32.29 -11.16 -14.47
CA LEU A 214 31.26 -11.24 -13.43
C LEU A 214 31.65 -12.33 -12.43
N LYS A 215 31.62 -12.01 -11.14
CA LYS A 215 31.85 -12.94 -10.03
C LYS A 215 30.80 -12.77 -8.95
N PHE A 216 30.39 -13.87 -8.32
CA PHE A 216 29.53 -13.87 -7.13
C PHE A 216 30.36 -14.16 -5.88
N GLY A 217 29.99 -13.57 -4.75
CA GLY A 217 30.76 -13.63 -3.50
C GLY A 217 30.50 -12.41 -2.62
N SER A 218 31.39 -12.10 -1.68
CA SER A 218 31.28 -10.88 -0.86
C SER A 218 32.38 -9.90 -1.26
N PHE A 219 32.01 -8.73 -1.77
CA PHE A 219 32.94 -7.72 -2.27
C PHE A 219 32.67 -6.37 -1.62
N VAL A 220 33.69 -5.73 -1.05
CA VAL A 220 33.59 -4.37 -0.52
C VAL A 220 33.86 -3.36 -1.64
N LEU A 221 32.87 -2.55 -1.97
CA LEU A 221 32.95 -1.52 -3.01
C LEU A 221 33.69 -0.27 -2.50
N LYS A 222 34.13 0.60 -3.42
CA LYS A 222 34.73 1.91 -3.08
C LYS A 222 33.83 2.81 -2.19
N SER A 223 32.52 2.54 -2.21
CA SER A 223 31.53 3.20 -1.35
C SER A 223 31.46 2.66 0.09
N GLY A 224 32.24 1.63 0.43
CA GLY A 224 32.16 0.92 1.71
C GLY A 224 31.04 -0.12 1.81
N ARG A 225 30.12 -0.14 0.83
CA ARG A 225 29.03 -1.14 0.76
C ARG A 225 29.58 -2.53 0.41
N THR A 226 29.01 -3.55 1.02
CA THR A 226 29.24 -4.95 0.64
C THR A 226 28.25 -5.35 -0.46
N SER A 227 28.76 -5.92 -1.55
CA SER A 227 27.99 -6.38 -2.71
C SER A 227 28.11 -7.91 -2.86
N PRO A 228 27.02 -8.61 -3.22
CA PRO A 228 27.02 -10.06 -3.46
C PRO A 228 27.65 -10.46 -4.81
N TYR A 229 28.01 -9.47 -5.64
CA TYR A 229 28.69 -9.68 -6.91
C TYR A 229 29.67 -8.54 -7.22
N PHE A 230 30.60 -8.80 -8.12
CA PHE A 230 31.54 -7.83 -8.65
C PHE A 230 31.66 -7.99 -10.16
N PHE A 231 31.65 -6.86 -10.89
CA PHE A 231 31.76 -6.83 -12.34
C PHE A 231 32.98 -5.98 -12.76
N ASN A 232 33.97 -6.61 -13.38
CA ASN A 232 35.20 -5.97 -13.83
C ASN A 232 35.31 -5.99 -15.36
N ALA A 233 34.75 -4.96 -16.00
CA ALA A 233 34.80 -4.80 -17.45
C ALA A 233 36.23 -4.71 -18.01
N GLY A 234 37.23 -4.38 -17.18
CA GLY A 234 38.64 -4.36 -17.59
C GLY A 234 39.21 -5.74 -17.96
N LEU A 235 38.50 -6.83 -17.63
CA LEU A 235 38.89 -8.19 -18.02
C LEU A 235 38.45 -8.55 -19.44
N PHE A 236 37.67 -7.71 -20.13
CA PHE A 236 37.48 -7.80 -21.59
C PHE A 236 38.73 -7.30 -22.34
N ALA A 237 39.87 -7.95 -22.11
CA ALA A 237 41.20 -7.45 -22.46
C ALA A 237 41.82 -8.10 -23.72
N ASN A 238 41.06 -8.86 -24.50
CA ASN A 238 41.54 -9.51 -25.72
C ASN A 238 40.53 -9.36 -26.87
N GLY A 239 41.00 -9.59 -28.11
CA GLY A 239 40.20 -9.39 -29.31
C GLY A 239 38.90 -10.22 -29.35
N ALA A 240 38.95 -11.47 -28.88
CA ALA A 240 37.75 -12.32 -28.84
C ALA A 240 36.71 -11.79 -27.84
N ALA A 241 37.16 -11.30 -26.69
CA ALA A 241 36.31 -10.72 -25.66
C ALA A 241 35.67 -9.40 -26.09
N LEU A 242 36.45 -8.53 -26.74
CA LEU A 242 35.93 -7.28 -27.31
C LEU A 242 34.93 -7.53 -28.44
N PHE A 243 35.16 -8.55 -29.28
CA PHE A 243 34.22 -8.95 -30.32
C PHE A 243 32.89 -9.44 -29.73
N LYS A 244 32.92 -10.29 -28.69
CA LYS A 244 31.71 -10.75 -28.00
C LYS A 244 30.97 -9.61 -27.29
N LEU A 245 31.70 -8.73 -26.60
CA LEU A 245 31.14 -7.52 -25.99
C LEU A 245 30.43 -6.65 -27.05
N GLY A 246 31.08 -6.39 -28.18
CA GLY A 246 30.50 -5.61 -29.28
C GLY A 246 29.22 -6.22 -29.84
N ARG A 247 29.16 -7.55 -29.99
CA ARG A 247 27.92 -8.25 -30.39
C ARG A 247 26.80 -8.10 -29.36
N SER A 248 27.10 -8.23 -28.07
CA SER A 248 26.10 -8.06 -27.01
C SER A 248 25.53 -6.64 -26.99
N TYR A 249 26.37 -5.62 -27.20
CA TYR A 249 25.91 -4.22 -27.36
C TYR A 249 25.04 -4.05 -28.61
N ALA A 250 25.45 -4.61 -29.75
CA ALA A 250 24.67 -4.53 -30.99
C ALA A 250 23.29 -5.19 -30.82
N SER A 251 23.23 -6.38 -30.22
CA SER A 251 21.97 -7.06 -29.92
C SER A 251 21.09 -6.24 -28.96
N ALA A 252 21.67 -5.66 -27.90
CA ALA A 252 20.92 -4.80 -26.99
C ALA A 252 20.31 -3.57 -27.69
N ILE A 253 21.06 -2.95 -28.61
CA ILE A 253 20.58 -1.80 -29.39
C ILE A 253 19.46 -2.23 -30.35
N MET A 254 19.61 -3.39 -31.01
CA MET A 254 18.59 -3.89 -31.94
C MET A 254 17.31 -4.37 -31.23
N SER A 255 17.43 -4.88 -30.00
CA SER A 255 16.29 -5.25 -29.15
C SER A 255 15.64 -4.04 -28.47
N SER A 256 16.38 -2.94 -28.29
CA SER A 256 15.78 -1.69 -27.80
C SER A 256 15.05 -0.97 -28.94
N GLU A 257 13.83 -0.49 -28.70
CA GLU A 257 13.05 0.32 -29.67
C GLU A 257 13.61 1.76 -29.84
N LEU A 258 14.93 1.91 -29.88
CA LEU A 258 15.65 3.19 -30.03
C LEU A 258 15.87 3.58 -31.49
#